data_AF-A0A9X0WDN6-F1
#
_entry.id   AF-A0A9X0WDN6-F1
#
_cell.length_a   1.000
_cell.length_b   1.000
_cell.length_c   1.000
_cell.angle_alpha   90.00
_cell.angle_beta   90.00
_cell.angle_gamma   90.00
#
_symmetry.space_group_name_H-M   'P 1'
#
loop_
_entity.id
_entity.type
_entity.pdbx_description
1 polymer ?
#
loop_
_entity_poly.entity_id
_entity_poly.type
_entity_poly.pdbx_seq_one_letter_code
_entity_poly.pdbx_strand_id
1 'polypeptide(L)' 'MRTDRVRRRRASRTHEPERVSVLDPVGHLLSPCHPARARALLRRGRAWLVRDDPPLIQLCRMGEPAPITVAQSTPGMPPP' A
#
# COMPACT_ATOMS: atom_id res chain seq x y z
N MET A 1 40.65 -16.18 -21.69
CA MET A 1 39.21 -16.39 -21.42
C MET A 1 38.76 -15.43 -20.33
N ARG A 2 38.13 -14.31 -20.70
CA ARG A 2 37.57 -13.30 -19.77
C ARG A 2 36.06 -13.24 -20.02
N THR A 3 35.27 -13.39 -18.96
CA THR A 3 33.83 -13.57 -19.02
C THR A 3 33.11 -12.27 -19.35
N ASP A 4 32.40 -12.28 -20.48
CA ASP A 4 31.46 -11.25 -20.87
C ASP A 4 30.24 -11.31 -19.94
N ARG A 5 30.28 -10.53 -18.86
CA ARG A 5 29.09 -10.29 -18.04
C ARG A 5 28.26 -9.21 -18.76
N VAL A 6 27.40 -9.65 -19.68
CA VAL A 6 26.35 -8.84 -20.28
C VAL A 6 25.52 -8.22 -19.14
N ARG A 7 25.86 -6.98 -18.76
CA ARG A 7 25.04 -6.16 -17.87
C ARG A 7 23.72 -5.94 -18.59
N ARG A 8 22.67 -6.64 -18.15
CA ARG A 8 21.29 -6.32 -18.49
C ARG A 8 21.03 -4.85 -18.13
N ARG A 9 21.20 -3.96 -19.10
CA ARG A 9 20.58 -2.63 -19.07
C ARG A 9 19.07 -2.88 -19.15
N ARG A 10 18.44 -3.09 -17.99
CA ARG A 10 16.99 -2.99 -17.88
C ARG A 10 16.66 -1.53 -18.14
N ALA A 11 15.96 -1.31 -19.25
CA ALA A 11 15.52 -0.03 -19.73
C ALA A 11 15.03 0.85 -18.57
N SER A 12 15.73 1.95 -18.35
CA SER A 12 15.20 3.15 -17.72
C SER A 12 14.14 3.72 -18.66
N ARG A 13 13.00 3.03 -18.81
CA ARG A 13 11.80 3.70 -19.29
C ARG A 13 11.49 4.75 -18.25
N THR A 14 11.47 5.99 -18.69
CA THR A 14 11.07 7.19 -17.99
C THR A 14 9.67 7.00 -17.43
N HIS A 15 9.58 6.29 -16.31
CA HIS A 15 8.37 6.19 -15.51
C HIS A 15 8.38 7.48 -14.71
N GLU A 16 7.71 8.52 -15.22
CA GLU A 16 7.19 9.57 -14.35
C GLU A 16 6.60 8.83 -13.14
N PRO A 17 7.09 9.09 -11.91
CA PRO A 17 6.68 8.30 -10.77
C PRO A 17 5.20 8.57 -10.55
N GLU A 18 4.36 7.66 -11.04
CA GLU A 18 2.93 7.62 -10.81
C GLU A 18 2.70 7.91 -9.34
N ARG A 19 2.20 9.12 -9.09
CA ARG A 19 2.11 9.63 -7.75
C ARG A 19 0.97 8.90 -7.06
N VAL A 20 1.28 8.25 -5.95
CA VAL A 20 0.29 7.47 -5.21
C VAL A 20 -0.47 8.41 -4.30
N SER A 21 -1.79 8.47 -4.47
CA SER A 21 -2.68 9.20 -3.58
C SER A 21 -2.67 8.53 -2.21
N VAL A 22 -2.65 9.34 -1.15
CA VAL A 22 -2.60 8.85 0.23
C VAL A 22 -3.80 9.39 0.98
N LEU A 23 -4.52 8.54 1.67
CA LEU A 23 -5.53 8.91 2.65
C LEU A 23 -4.93 8.82 4.05
N ASP A 24 -5.32 9.72 4.93
CA ASP A 24 -5.10 9.58 6.36
C ASP A 24 -6.02 8.46 6.94
N PRO A 25 -5.87 8.08 8.22
CA PRO A 25 -6.71 7.06 8.83
C PRO A 25 -8.20 7.42 8.91
N VAL A 26 -8.54 8.72 8.82
CA VAL A 26 -9.91 9.25 8.86
C VAL A 26 -10.54 9.31 7.46
N GLY A 27 -9.74 9.15 6.40
CA GLY A 27 -10.16 9.20 5.00
C GLY A 27 -9.89 10.54 4.32
N HIS A 28 -9.12 11.44 4.93
CA HIS A 28 -8.75 12.71 4.30
C HIS A 28 -7.60 12.54 3.31
N LEU A 29 -7.72 13.18 2.16
CA LEU A 29 -6.68 13.15 1.13
C LEU A 29 -5.45 13.93 1.60
N LEU A 30 -4.32 13.24 1.69
CA LEU A 30 -3.01 13.81 1.96
C LEU A 30 -2.28 14.09 0.65
N SER A 31 -1.16 14.81 0.77
CA SER A 31 -0.26 15.04 -0.36
C SER A 31 0.18 13.71 -0.97
N PRO A 32 0.10 13.57 -2.31
CA PRO A 32 0.50 12.34 -2.98
C PRO A 32 1.97 12.01 -2.72
N CYS A 33 2.27 10.72 -2.59
CA CYS A 33 3.60 10.24 -2.24
C CYS A 33 4.25 9.43 -3.38
N HIS A 34 5.57 9.28 -3.28
CA HIS A 34 6.34 8.47 -4.22
C HIS A 34 5.97 6.97 -4.07
N PRO A 35 5.85 6.19 -5.15
CA PRO A 35 5.46 4.77 -5.10
C PRO A 35 6.41 3.91 -4.25
N ALA A 36 7.70 4.26 -4.20
CA ALA A 36 8.65 3.59 -3.30
C ALA A 36 8.26 3.76 -1.82
N ARG A 37 7.77 4.94 -1.43
CA ARG A 37 7.31 5.23 -0.06
C ARG A 37 5.99 4.52 0.23
N ALA A 38 5.03 4.54 -0.71
CA ALA A 38 3.80 3.79 -0.59
C ALA A 38 4.06 2.29 -0.36
N ARG A 39 4.94 1.68 -1.16
CA ARG A 39 5.38 0.28 -0.98
C ARG A 39 6.02 0.05 0.37
N ALA A 40 6.83 0.98 0.87
CA ALA A 40 7.43 0.87 2.20
C ALA A 40 6.38 0.91 3.32
N LEU A 41 5.33 1.72 3.17
CA LEU A 41 4.21 1.80 4.13
C LEU A 41 3.38 0.51 4.12
N LEU A 42 3.04 0.00 2.93
CA LEU A 42 2.32 -1.26 2.74
C LEU A 42 3.10 -2.43 3.37
N ARG A 43 4.40 -2.56 3.05
CA ARG A 43 5.26 -3.62 3.62
C ARG A 43 5.42 -3.54 5.13
N ARG A 44 5.32 -2.34 5.71
CA ARG A 44 5.40 -2.12 7.16
C ARG A 44 4.05 -2.30 7.86
N GLY A 45 2.97 -2.62 7.14
CA GLY A 45 1.62 -2.70 7.70
C GLY A 45 1.09 -1.36 8.22
N ARG A 46 1.68 -0.24 7.75
CA ARG A 46 1.30 1.13 8.16
C ARG A 46 0.31 1.79 7.21
N ALA A 47 -0.04 1.11 6.13
CA ALA A 47 -1.05 1.52 5.18
C ALA A 47 -1.66 0.27 4.51
N TRP A 48 -2.84 0.42 3.92
CA TRP A 48 -3.46 -0.55 3.03
C TRP A 48 -3.74 0.06 1.66
N LEU A 49 -3.79 -0.79 0.65
CA LEU A 49 -4.17 -0.40 -0.71
C LEU A 49 -5.69 -0.30 -0.79
N VAL A 50 -6.20 0.86 -1.21
CA VAL A 50 -7.64 1.11 -1.38
C VAL A 50 -8.04 0.94 -2.85
N ARG A 51 -7.19 1.39 -3.78
CA ARG A 51 -7.41 1.28 -5.22
C ARG A 51 -6.07 1.11 -5.95
N ASP A 52 -6.05 0.29 -6.99
CA ASP A 52 -4.84 0.00 -7.76
C ASP A 52 -4.59 1.02 -8.89
N ASP A 53 -5.65 1.47 -9.59
CA ASP A 53 -5.56 2.46 -10.68
C ASP A 53 -6.68 3.51 -10.61
N PRO A 54 -6.37 4.81 -10.44
CA PRO A 54 -5.07 5.34 -10.04
C PRO A 54 -4.75 4.92 -8.59
N PRO A 55 -3.46 4.69 -8.26
CA PRO A 55 -3.04 4.05 -7.01
C PRO A 55 -3.35 4.92 -5.80
N LEU A 56 -4.13 4.35 -4.87
CA LEU A 56 -4.60 4.99 -3.66
C LEU A 56 -4.31 4.09 -2.46
N ILE A 57 -3.55 4.60 -1.49
CA ILE A 57 -3.32 3.93 -0.21
C ILE A 57 -3.94 4.73 0.93
N GLN A 58 -4.29 4.07 2.02
CA GLN A 58 -4.76 4.71 3.25
C GLN A 58 -3.87 4.31 4.42
N LEU A 59 -3.49 5.29 5.24
CA LEU A 59 -2.63 5.08 6.39
C LEU A 59 -3.39 4.41 7.54
N CYS A 60 -2.74 3.50 8.24
CA CYS A 60 -3.24 2.95 9.50
C CYS A 60 -3.05 3.99 10.62
N ARG A 61 -4.04 4.11 11.52
CA ARG A 61 -3.89 4.89 12.75
C ARG A 61 -2.88 4.18 13.64
N MET A 62 -1.72 4.78 13.94
CA MET A 62 -0.81 4.19 14.92
C MET A 62 -1.48 4.25 16.30
N GLY A 63 -2.00 3.10 16.73
CA GLY A 63 -2.81 2.96 17.94
C GLY A 63 -4.04 2.08 17.75
N GLU A 64 -4.46 1.85 16.51
CA GLU A 64 -5.52 0.90 16.18
C GLU A 64 -4.89 -0.19 15.29
N PRO A 65 -4.99 -1.48 15.66
CA PRO A 65 -4.54 -2.54 14.76
C PRO A 65 -5.26 -2.32 13.43
N ALA A 66 -4.51 -2.41 12.32
CA ALA A 66 -5.11 -2.45 10.99
C ALA A 66 -6.35 -3.36 11.05
N PRO A 67 -7.47 -3.03 10.40
CA PRO A 67 -8.58 -3.96 10.31
C PRO A 67 -8.03 -5.18 9.59
N ILE A 68 -7.52 -6.14 10.36
CA ILE A 68 -7.61 -7.54 10.06
C ILE A 68 -9.02 -7.66 9.54
N THR A 69 -9.14 -8.04 8.27
CA THR A 69 -10.39 -8.52 7.71
C THR A 69 -10.80 -9.71 8.60
N VAL A 70 -11.40 -9.40 9.74
CA VAL A 70 -12.05 -10.37 10.60
C VAL A 70 -13.24 -10.76 9.76
N ALA A 71 -13.09 -11.88 9.06
CA ALA A 71 -14.21 -12.61 8.54
C ALA A 71 -15.23 -12.74 9.67
N GLN A 72 -16.30 -11.94 9.55
CA GLN A 72 -17.63 -12.11 10.12
C GLN A 72 -17.69 -13.11 11.29
N SER A 73 -17.42 -12.64 12.50
CA SER A 73 -17.93 -13.32 13.68
C SER A 73 -19.32 -12.74 13.94
N THR A 74 -20.35 -13.52 13.65
CA THR A 74 -21.74 -13.24 14.04
C THR A 74 -21.97 -13.84 15.43
N PRO A 75 -22.12 -13.05 16.52
CA PRO A 75 -22.67 -13.56 17.76
C PRO A 75 -24.12 -13.09 17.84
N GLY A 76 -25.02 -13.90 17.29
CA GLY A 76 -26.45 -13.58 17.16
C GLY A 76 -27.33 -14.51 17.96
N MET A 77 -27.31 -14.35 19.29
CA MET A 77 -28.43 -14.59 20.21
C MET A 77 -28.92 -16.03 20.47
N PRO A 78 -28.97 -16.48 21.74
CA PRO A 78 -30.02 -17.39 22.20
C PRO A 78 -31.13 -16.59 22.89
N PRO A 79 -32.40 -16.84 22.55
CA PRO A 79 -33.49 -16.52 23.47
C PRO A 79 -34.46 -17.70 23.65
N PRO A 80 -35.34 -17.66 24.66
CA PRO A 80 -35.10 -17.72 26.11
C PRO A 80 -35.03 -19.15 26.68
#